data_AF-X1JYY4-F1
#
_entry.id   AF-X1JYY4-F1
#
_cell.length_a   1.000
_cell.length_b   1.000
_cell.length_c   1.000
_cell.angle_alpha   90.00
_cell.angle_beta   90.00
_cell.angle_gamma   90.00
#
_symmetry.space_group_name_H-M   'P 1'
#
loop_
_entity.id
_entity.type
_entity.pdbx_description
1 polymer ?
#
loop_
_entity_poly.entity_id
_entity_poly.type
_entity_poly.pdbx_seq_one_letter_code
_entity_poly.pdbx_strand_id
1 'polypeptide(L)'
;MLKKVIFFLTIFFLFSGRIVFSYWSSGLPEPIELAYSFTERDNQKGDFDLAREAQFNAVLDYSLLSRSEEHIENYLDLCNQFGFKVFVPLPYYDNETKILDKDEIKRQVERWKSHSAIYSWYILDEPVLHEVPRALQKEFYDFVKSLDSRPISMAVNGTNSAGKWKTYFSEEAFDILFLVVYPYVKGTAQYAE
;
A
#
# COMPACT_ATOMS: atom_id res chain seq x y z
N MET A 1 -24.92 -19.70 6.39
CA MET A 1 -23.80 -20.13 7.26
C MET A 1 -23.66 -19.12 8.40
N LEU A 2 -23.47 -19.63 9.61
CA LEU A 2 -23.63 -18.97 10.90
C LEU A 2 -22.60 -17.85 11.15
N LYS A 3 -23.04 -16.63 11.52
CA LYS A 3 -22.17 -15.59 12.09
C LYS A 3 -21.71 -16.04 13.48
N LYS A 4 -20.40 -16.16 13.71
CA LYS A 4 -19.86 -16.42 15.05
C LYS A 4 -19.63 -15.10 15.78
N VAL A 5 -20.35 -14.91 16.88
CA VAL A 5 -20.08 -13.89 17.90
C VAL A 5 -19.12 -14.53 18.90
N ILE A 6 -18.04 -13.82 19.27
CA ILE A 6 -17.14 -14.22 20.35
C ILE A 6 -17.17 -13.09 21.38
N PHE A 7 -17.64 -13.43 22.59
CA PHE A 7 -17.50 -12.62 23.80
C PHE A 7 -16.27 -13.14 24.56
N PHE A 8 -15.40 -12.25 25.02
CA PHE A 8 -14.52 -12.54 26.14
C PHE A 8 -14.63 -11.42 27.16
N LEU A 9 -15.09 -11.80 28.35
CA LEU A 9 -15.15 -10.98 29.54
C LEU A 9 -14.32 -11.70 30.60
N THR A 10 -13.25 -11.07 31.08
CA THR A 10 -12.69 -11.41 32.39
C THR A 10 -12.12 -10.16 33.03
N ILE A 11 -12.72 -9.80 34.17
CA ILE A 11 -12.36 -8.71 35.08
C ILE A 11 -11.54 -9.32 36.22
N PHE A 12 -10.43 -8.69 36.60
CA PHE A 12 -9.92 -8.75 37.98
C PHE A 12 -9.38 -7.38 38.43
N PHE A 13 -9.49 -7.15 39.73
CA PHE A 13 -9.54 -5.85 40.42
C PHE A 13 -8.21 -5.08 40.54
N LEU A 14 -8.41 -3.75 40.67
CA LEU A 14 -7.53 -2.65 41.07
C LEU A 14 -6.42 -2.96 42.08
N PHE A 15 -5.18 -2.55 41.79
CA PHE A 15 -4.32 -1.81 42.72
C PHE A 15 -3.29 -0.99 41.91
N SER A 16 -3.24 0.32 42.17
CA SER A 16 -2.20 1.32 41.83
C SER A 16 -1.23 1.02 40.67
N GLY A 17 -1.31 1.81 39.60
CA GLY A 17 -0.26 1.93 38.60
C GLY A 17 -0.78 1.71 37.18
N ARG A 18 -0.39 2.59 36.26
CA ARG A 18 -0.72 2.62 34.83
C ARG A 18 -1.13 1.25 34.27
N ILE A 19 -2.39 1.15 33.85
CA ILE A 19 -2.89 0.03 33.06
C ILE A 19 -2.17 0.11 31.71
N VAL A 20 -1.16 -0.75 31.52
CA VAL A 20 -0.63 -1.08 30.20
C VAL A 20 -1.53 -2.19 29.67
N PHE A 21 -2.38 -1.86 28.71
CA PHE A 21 -3.07 -2.87 27.93
C PHE A 21 -2.04 -3.55 27.03
N SER A 22 -1.49 -4.68 27.45
CA SER A 22 -0.85 -5.60 26.52
C SER A 22 -1.97 -6.35 25.78
N TYR A 23 -2.45 -5.77 24.68
CA TYR A 23 -3.23 -6.53 23.72
C TYR A 23 -2.28 -7.53 23.06
N TRP A 24 -2.33 -8.77 23.52
CA TRP A 24 -1.80 -9.88 22.74
C TRP A 24 -2.81 -10.14 21.61
N SER A 25 -2.66 -9.42 20.50
CA SER A 25 -3.43 -9.65 19.29
C SER A 25 -2.93 -10.94 18.63
N SER A 26 -3.59 -12.04 18.96
CA SER A 26 -3.46 -13.28 18.22
C SER A 26 -4.24 -13.16 16.91
N GLY A 27 -3.53 -13.01 15.79
CA GLY A 27 -3.86 -13.79 14.59
C GLY A 27 -4.50 -13.10 13.39
N LEU A 28 -4.56 -11.76 13.32
CA LEU A 28 -4.80 -11.05 12.06
C LEU A 28 -3.87 -9.83 11.99
N PRO A 29 -3.19 -9.56 10.85
CA PRO A 29 -2.49 -8.29 10.69
C PRO A 29 -3.49 -7.16 10.91
N GLU A 30 -3.11 -6.16 11.71
CA GLU A 30 -3.95 -4.98 11.94
C GLU A 30 -4.40 -4.41 10.59
N PRO A 31 -5.67 -3.99 10.45
CA PRO A 31 -6.11 -3.34 9.23
C PRO A 31 -5.24 -2.12 8.95
N ILE A 32 -4.94 -1.84 7.70
CA ILE A 32 -4.24 -0.60 7.36
C ILE A 32 -5.22 0.54 7.57
N GLU A 33 -4.90 1.43 8.51
CA GLU A 33 -5.78 2.54 8.90
C GLU A 33 -5.34 3.83 8.22
N LEU A 34 -4.03 4.04 8.10
CA LEU A 34 -3.44 5.24 7.51
C LEU A 34 -2.13 4.87 6.80
N ALA A 35 -2.01 5.31 5.53
CA ALA A 35 -0.80 5.16 4.74
C ALA A 35 -0.09 6.51 4.56
N TYR A 36 1.22 6.55 4.82
CA TYR A 36 2.05 7.74 4.61
C TYR A 36 3.10 7.49 3.51
N SER A 37 3.50 8.53 2.77
CA SER A 37 4.56 8.41 1.77
C SER A 37 5.84 9.02 2.30
N PHE A 38 6.85 8.19 2.52
CA PHE A 38 8.23 8.62 2.78
C PHE A 38 9.18 7.83 1.88
N THR A 39 10.30 8.46 1.51
CA THR A 39 11.32 7.88 0.62
C THR A 39 12.69 7.76 1.30
N GLU A 40 12.71 7.82 2.64
CA GLU A 40 13.95 7.83 3.43
C GLU A 40 14.49 6.41 3.62
N ARG A 41 15.81 6.23 3.44
CA ARG A 41 16.50 4.95 3.64
C ARG A 41 16.87 4.68 5.10
N ASP A 42 16.93 5.75 5.88
CA ASP A 42 17.34 5.79 7.28
C ASP A 42 16.42 6.79 7.99
N ASN A 43 16.27 6.65 9.31
CA ASN A 43 15.40 7.53 10.10
C ASN A 43 16.18 8.72 10.69
N GLN A 44 17.15 9.28 9.97
CA GLN A 44 17.98 10.37 10.50
C GLN A 44 17.19 11.66 10.72
N LYS A 45 16.12 11.90 9.95
CA LYS A 45 15.26 13.07 10.10
C LYS A 45 14.08 12.84 11.05
N GLY A 46 13.89 11.63 11.55
CA GLY A 46 12.82 11.27 12.47
C GLY A 46 11.46 11.05 11.81
N ASP A 47 11.38 10.95 10.48
CA ASP A 47 10.11 10.78 9.76
C ASP A 47 9.35 9.51 10.17
N PHE A 48 10.06 8.39 10.43
CA PHE A 48 9.44 7.16 10.92
C PHE A 48 8.93 7.30 12.35
N ASP A 49 9.64 8.04 13.21
CA ASP A 49 9.18 8.33 14.57
C ASP A 49 7.89 9.16 14.54
N LEU A 50 7.87 10.24 13.75
CA LEU A 50 6.70 11.10 13.57
C LEU A 50 5.51 10.32 12.99
N ALA A 51 5.72 9.48 11.99
CA ALA A 51 4.67 8.66 11.41
C ALA A 51 4.09 7.66 12.44
N ARG A 52 4.96 7.06 13.27
CA ARG A 52 4.52 6.14 14.33
C ARG A 52 3.76 6.88 15.44
N GLU A 53 4.23 8.06 15.84
CA GLU A 53 3.55 8.93 16.82
C GLU A 53 2.17 9.37 16.32
N ALA A 54 2.05 9.63 15.01
CA ALA A 54 0.79 9.93 14.35
C ALA A 54 -0.06 8.68 14.04
N GLN A 55 0.34 7.50 14.50
CA GLN A 55 -0.37 6.23 14.38
C GLN A 55 -0.58 5.74 12.94
N PHE A 56 0.30 6.13 12.00
CA PHE A 56 0.37 5.45 10.72
C PHE A 56 0.86 4.02 10.91
N ASN A 57 0.32 3.07 10.14
CA ASN A 57 0.73 1.67 10.20
C ASN A 57 1.09 1.10 8.82
N ALA A 58 1.00 1.91 7.76
CA ALA A 58 1.44 1.52 6.43
C ALA A 58 2.01 2.68 5.62
N VAL A 59 2.74 2.33 4.54
CA VAL A 59 3.54 3.28 3.77
C VAL A 59 3.62 2.90 2.29
N LEU A 60 3.75 3.91 1.44
CA LEU A 60 3.91 3.76 -0.01
C LEU A 60 4.99 4.73 -0.52
N ASP A 61 6.10 4.19 -1.01
CA ASP A 61 7.08 4.93 -1.81
C ASP A 61 6.95 4.49 -3.27
N TYR A 62 6.38 5.35 -4.11
CA TYR A 62 6.18 5.09 -5.54
C TYR A 62 7.48 4.82 -6.32
N SER A 63 8.63 5.26 -5.78
CA SER A 63 9.95 5.14 -6.43
C SER A 63 10.78 3.96 -5.91
N LEU A 64 10.24 3.18 -4.96
CA LEU A 64 11.02 2.18 -4.21
C LEU A 64 11.82 1.24 -5.12
N LEU A 65 11.17 0.61 -6.10
CA LEU A 65 11.82 -0.37 -6.98
C LEU A 65 12.72 0.24 -8.07
N SER A 66 12.81 1.57 -8.14
CA SER A 66 13.81 2.27 -8.97
C SER A 66 15.13 2.52 -8.22
N ARG A 67 15.22 2.16 -6.93
CA ARG A 67 16.42 2.32 -6.10
C ARG A 67 17.34 1.10 -6.19
N SER A 68 18.54 1.22 -5.60
CA SER A 68 19.44 0.08 -5.47
C SER A 68 18.83 -1.00 -4.57
N GLU A 69 19.22 -2.25 -4.78
CA GLU A 69 18.71 -3.38 -4.00
C GLU A 69 19.03 -3.23 -2.50
N GLU A 70 20.23 -2.73 -2.15
CA GLU A 70 20.61 -2.40 -0.78
C GLU A 70 19.67 -1.35 -0.16
N HIS A 71 19.26 -0.34 -0.93
CA HIS A 71 18.32 0.68 -0.44
C HIS A 71 16.94 0.08 -0.17
N ILE A 72 16.46 -0.79 -1.07
CA ILE A 72 15.16 -1.45 -0.93
C ILE A 72 15.16 -2.34 0.32
N GLU A 73 16.21 -3.14 0.52
CA GLU A 73 16.36 -4.00 1.69
C GLU A 73 16.36 -3.19 2.98
N ASN A 74 17.21 -2.16 3.07
CA ASN A 74 17.27 -1.29 4.26
C ASN A 74 15.94 -0.59 4.55
N TYR A 75 15.23 -0.13 3.51
CA TYR A 75 13.91 0.50 3.66
C TYR A 75 12.88 -0.48 4.22
N LEU A 76 12.83 -1.70 3.68
CA LEU A 76 11.90 -2.73 4.12
C LEU A 76 12.21 -3.19 5.56
N ASP A 77 13.49 -3.35 5.90
CA ASP A 77 13.94 -3.68 7.26
C ASP A 77 13.55 -2.59 8.25
N LEU A 78 13.76 -1.33 7.88
CA LEU A 78 13.39 -0.19 8.71
C LEU A 78 11.87 -0.11 8.92
N CYS A 79 11.08 -0.32 7.86
CA CYS A 79 9.63 -0.44 7.98
C CYS A 79 9.23 -1.57 8.94
N ASN A 80 9.85 -2.74 8.82
CA ASN A 80 9.58 -3.87 9.70
C ASN A 80 9.93 -3.56 11.17
N GLN A 81 11.07 -2.89 11.41
CA GLN A 81 11.52 -2.48 12.74
C GLN A 81 10.53 -1.52 13.40
N PHE A 82 9.95 -0.60 12.63
CA PHE A 82 8.99 0.39 13.13
C PHE A 82 7.53 -0.10 13.10
N GLY A 83 7.28 -1.31 12.60
CA GLY A 83 5.94 -1.91 12.51
C GLY A 83 5.11 -1.45 11.31
N PHE A 84 5.71 -0.76 10.34
CA PHE A 84 5.02 -0.32 9.13
C PHE A 84 4.87 -1.46 8.11
N LYS A 85 3.70 -1.49 7.48
CA LYS A 85 3.39 -2.30 6.31
C LYS A 85 3.63 -1.53 5.02
N VAL A 86 4.15 -2.20 3.99
CA VAL A 86 4.56 -1.54 2.75
C VAL A 86 3.68 -1.98 1.58
N PHE A 87 3.16 -0.99 0.85
CA PHE A 87 2.61 -1.14 -0.49
C PHE A 87 3.76 -1.01 -1.49
N VAL A 88 4.23 -2.12 -2.06
CA VAL A 88 5.42 -2.12 -2.92
C VAL A 88 4.99 -1.88 -4.38
N PRO A 89 5.38 -0.75 -5.02
CA PRO A 89 5.04 -0.50 -6.42
C PRO A 89 5.74 -1.46 -7.36
N LEU A 90 5.07 -1.87 -8.43
CA LEU A 90 5.64 -2.61 -9.56
C LEU A 90 5.59 -1.72 -10.81
N PRO A 91 6.54 -0.77 -10.98
CA PRO A 91 6.50 0.25 -12.04
C PRO A 91 6.95 -0.29 -13.41
N TYR A 92 6.63 -1.54 -13.71
CA TYR A 92 7.11 -2.29 -14.89
C TYR A 92 6.02 -2.42 -15.96
N TYR A 93 5.14 -1.44 -15.98
CA TYR A 93 4.15 -1.22 -17.02
C TYR A 93 4.52 0.05 -17.78
N ASP A 94 4.69 -0.08 -19.09
CA ASP A 94 5.02 1.03 -19.97
C ASP A 94 3.74 1.70 -20.49
N ASN A 95 3.56 2.98 -20.14
CA ASN A 95 2.41 3.76 -20.54
C ASN A 95 2.35 4.11 -22.03
N GLU A 96 3.48 4.14 -22.74
CA GLU A 96 3.56 4.43 -24.17
C GLU A 96 3.30 3.18 -25.00
N THR A 97 4.00 2.09 -24.69
CA THR A 97 3.92 0.84 -25.44
C THR A 97 2.76 -0.06 -24.99
N LYS A 98 2.21 0.19 -23.81
CA LYS A 98 1.16 -0.62 -23.16
C LYS A 98 1.62 -2.06 -22.88
N ILE A 99 2.91 -2.25 -22.60
CA ILE A 99 3.54 -3.55 -22.37
C ILE A 99 3.85 -3.75 -20.87
N LEU A 100 3.66 -4.98 -20.40
CA LEU A 100 4.09 -5.44 -19.07
C LEU A 100 5.44 -6.14 -19.19
N ASP A 101 6.46 -5.65 -18.50
CA ASP A 101 7.73 -6.35 -18.34
C ASP A 101 7.60 -7.46 -17.28
N LYS A 102 7.04 -8.59 -17.73
CA LYS A 102 6.76 -9.75 -16.86
C LYS A 102 8.02 -10.37 -16.26
N ASP A 103 9.16 -10.28 -16.95
CA ASP A 103 10.41 -10.86 -16.47
C ASP A 103 10.95 -10.05 -15.29
N GLU A 104 10.94 -8.72 -15.39
CA GLU A 104 11.36 -7.85 -14.29
C GLU A 104 10.37 -7.90 -13.11
N ILE A 105 9.06 -7.92 -13.37
CA ILE A 105 8.04 -8.14 -12.32
C ILE A 105 8.32 -9.43 -11.56
N LYS A 106 8.55 -10.54 -12.28
CA LYS A 106 8.86 -11.83 -11.66
C LYS A 106 10.12 -11.77 -10.83
N ARG A 107 11.19 -11.15 -11.35
CA ARG A 107 12.46 -11.00 -10.63
C ARG A 107 12.27 -10.29 -9.30
N GLN A 108 11.52 -9.19 -9.31
CA GLN A 108 11.30 -8.35 -8.13
C GLN A 108 10.37 -9.03 -7.11
N VAL A 109 9.25 -9.62 -7.57
CA VAL A 109 8.33 -10.34 -6.68
C VAL A 109 9.05 -11.52 -6.02
N GLU A 110 9.76 -12.35 -6.78
CA GLU A 110 10.49 -13.50 -6.21
C GLU A 110 11.56 -13.07 -5.20
N ARG A 111 12.24 -11.96 -5.45
CA ARG A 111 13.28 -11.43 -4.56
C ARG A 111 12.71 -10.98 -3.22
N TRP A 112 11.62 -10.22 -3.24
CA TRP A 112 11.16 -9.49 -2.06
C TRP A 112 9.97 -10.14 -1.36
N LYS A 113 9.25 -11.08 -1.98
CA LYS A 113 8.02 -11.70 -1.40
C LYS A 113 8.20 -12.38 -0.05
N SER A 114 9.42 -12.72 0.38
CA SER A 114 9.66 -13.26 1.71
C SER A 114 9.69 -12.20 2.82
N HIS A 115 9.82 -10.91 2.46
CA HIS A 115 9.98 -9.83 3.43
C HIS A 115 8.67 -9.55 4.20
N SER A 116 8.74 -9.48 5.53
CA SER A 116 7.58 -9.37 6.43
C SER A 116 6.91 -7.99 6.44
N ALA A 117 7.64 -6.94 6.04
CA ALA A 117 7.09 -5.59 5.87
C ALA A 117 6.11 -5.50 4.69
N ILE A 118 6.26 -6.33 3.66
CA ILE A 118 5.42 -6.23 2.46
C ILE A 118 4.01 -6.69 2.77
N TYR A 119 3.06 -5.79 2.51
CA TYR A 119 1.64 -6.04 2.69
C TYR A 119 0.92 -6.27 1.36
N SER A 120 1.23 -5.49 0.33
CA SER A 120 0.62 -5.68 -0.98
C SER A 120 1.54 -5.26 -2.13
N TRP A 121 1.24 -5.76 -3.32
CA TRP A 121 1.86 -5.36 -4.57
C TRP A 121 1.01 -4.29 -5.27
N TYR A 122 1.57 -3.09 -5.43
CA TYR A 122 0.89 -1.96 -6.04
C TYR A 122 1.16 -1.94 -7.55
N ILE A 123 0.16 -2.29 -8.36
CA ILE A 123 0.38 -2.60 -9.78
C ILE A 123 0.19 -1.40 -10.71
N LEU A 124 -0.74 -0.49 -10.41
CA LEU A 124 -1.12 0.59 -11.33
C LEU A 124 -1.52 1.84 -10.55
N ASP A 125 -1.04 2.98 -11.06
CA ASP A 125 -1.41 4.32 -10.60
C ASP A 125 -2.30 4.99 -11.66
N GLU A 126 -3.47 5.44 -11.25
CA GLU A 126 -4.47 6.13 -12.07
C GLU A 126 -4.66 5.57 -13.50
N PRO A 127 -4.91 4.25 -13.69
CA PRO A 127 -4.91 3.62 -15.01
C PRO A 127 -6.01 4.16 -15.94
N VAL A 128 -7.08 4.74 -15.39
CA VAL A 128 -8.14 5.41 -16.16
C VAL A 128 -7.62 6.68 -16.85
N LEU A 129 -6.72 7.43 -16.22
CA LEU A 129 -6.10 8.63 -16.81
C LEU A 129 -5.12 8.26 -17.91
N HIS A 130 -4.40 7.16 -17.72
CA HIS A 130 -3.42 6.63 -18.68
C HIS A 130 -4.01 5.69 -19.73
N GLU A 131 -5.33 5.55 -19.78
CA GLU A 131 -6.05 4.73 -20.77
C GLU A 131 -5.55 3.28 -20.81
N VAL A 132 -5.20 2.72 -19.66
CA VAL A 132 -4.75 1.32 -19.54
C VAL A 132 -5.95 0.40 -19.79
N PRO A 133 -5.91 -0.49 -20.79
CA PRO A 133 -7.05 -1.36 -21.11
C PRO A 133 -7.45 -2.26 -19.93
N ARG A 134 -8.76 -2.47 -19.70
CA ARG A 134 -9.28 -3.35 -18.62
C ARG A 134 -8.66 -4.74 -18.63
N ALA A 135 -8.50 -5.32 -19.82
CA ALA A 135 -7.89 -6.63 -20.00
C ALA A 135 -6.43 -6.67 -19.52
N LEU A 136 -5.67 -5.59 -19.74
CA LEU A 136 -4.28 -5.50 -19.31
C LEU A 136 -4.17 -5.32 -17.79
N GLN A 137 -5.08 -4.58 -17.17
CA GLN A 137 -5.15 -4.48 -15.70
C GLN A 137 -5.39 -5.87 -15.08
N LYS A 138 -6.33 -6.63 -15.65
CA LYS A 138 -6.58 -8.00 -15.22
C LYS A 138 -5.38 -8.92 -15.45
N GLU A 139 -4.72 -8.79 -16.61
CA GLU A 139 -3.51 -9.56 -16.92
C GLU A 139 -2.40 -9.29 -15.91
N PHE A 140 -2.17 -8.03 -15.52
CA PHE A 140 -1.18 -7.68 -14.51
C PHE A 140 -1.55 -8.30 -13.15
N TYR A 141 -2.81 -8.15 -12.72
CA TYR A 141 -3.33 -8.74 -11.49
C TYR A 141 -3.13 -10.27 -11.45
N ASP A 142 -3.60 -10.98 -12.49
CA ASP A 142 -3.51 -12.44 -12.58
C ASP A 142 -2.04 -12.90 -12.57
N PHE A 143 -1.16 -12.16 -13.27
CA PHE A 143 0.26 -12.47 -13.32
C PHE A 143 0.92 -12.35 -11.95
N VAL A 144 0.71 -11.25 -11.23
CA VAL A 144 1.29 -11.07 -9.88
C VAL A 144 0.69 -12.08 -8.90
N LYS A 145 -0.62 -12.38 -8.97
CA LYS A 145 -1.26 -13.43 -8.16
C LYS A 145 -0.70 -14.82 -8.39
N SER A 146 -0.18 -15.10 -9.59
CA SER A 146 0.48 -16.37 -9.89
C SER A 146 1.85 -16.52 -9.18
N LEU A 147 2.46 -15.41 -8.74
CA LEU A 147 3.79 -15.35 -8.13
C LEU A 147 3.74 -15.24 -6.60
N ASP A 148 2.78 -14.49 -6.07
CA ASP A 148 2.56 -14.27 -4.64
C ASP A 148 1.07 -14.17 -4.30
N SER A 149 0.69 -14.71 -3.14
CA SER A 149 -0.68 -14.71 -2.62
C SER A 149 -1.10 -13.41 -1.94
N ARG A 150 -0.16 -12.49 -1.65
CA ARG A 150 -0.45 -11.21 -1.01
C ARG A 150 -1.50 -10.39 -1.77
N PRO A 151 -2.22 -9.49 -1.08
CA PRO A 151 -3.09 -8.52 -1.72
C PRO A 151 -2.40 -7.75 -2.85
N ILE A 152 -3.18 -7.37 -3.85
CA ILE A 152 -2.78 -6.46 -4.92
C ILE A 152 -3.52 -5.15 -4.74
N SER A 153 -2.79 -4.05 -4.79
CA SER A 153 -3.32 -2.70 -4.69
C SER A 153 -3.22 -1.95 -6.02
N MET A 154 -4.17 -1.03 -6.23
CA MET A 154 -4.21 -0.16 -7.39
C MET A 154 -4.82 1.18 -6.96
N ALA A 155 -4.31 2.29 -7.49
CA ALA A 155 -4.96 3.58 -7.30
C ALA A 155 -5.74 4.02 -8.52
N VAL A 156 -6.88 4.66 -8.29
CA VAL A 156 -7.68 5.29 -9.34
C VAL A 156 -8.06 6.69 -8.92
N ASN A 157 -8.04 7.61 -9.88
CA ASN A 157 -8.56 8.95 -9.70
C ASN A 157 -10.04 8.88 -9.33
N GLY A 158 -10.45 9.46 -8.20
CA GLY A 158 -11.83 9.41 -7.70
C GLY A 158 -12.86 10.15 -8.56
N THR A 159 -12.45 10.80 -9.66
CA THR A 159 -13.35 11.51 -10.57
C THR A 159 -13.62 10.72 -11.84
N ASN A 160 -14.87 10.71 -12.29
CA ASN A 160 -15.30 10.15 -13.58
C ASN A 160 -15.75 11.25 -14.55
N SER A 161 -15.09 12.40 -14.51
CA SER A 161 -15.50 13.62 -15.24
C SER A 161 -15.58 13.42 -16.76
N ALA A 162 -14.83 12.47 -17.32
CA ALA A 162 -14.81 12.16 -18.75
C ALA A 162 -15.53 10.84 -19.12
N GLY A 163 -16.23 10.19 -18.20
CA GLY A 163 -16.89 8.89 -18.45
C GLY A 163 -15.94 7.71 -18.70
N LYS A 164 -14.63 7.94 -18.61
CA LYS A 164 -13.56 6.97 -18.93
C LYS A 164 -13.56 5.74 -18.02
N TRP A 165 -14.17 5.81 -16.84
CA TRP A 165 -14.28 4.66 -15.94
C TRP A 165 -14.94 3.46 -16.61
N LYS A 166 -16.03 3.67 -17.37
CA LYS A 166 -16.73 2.55 -18.05
C LYS A 166 -15.83 1.82 -19.05
N THR A 167 -14.89 2.54 -19.63
CA THR A 167 -14.00 2.01 -20.68
C THR A 167 -12.76 1.36 -20.09
N TYR A 168 -12.15 1.99 -19.09
CA TYR A 168 -10.81 1.62 -18.64
C TYR A 168 -10.79 1.01 -17.24
N PHE A 169 -11.75 1.26 -16.35
CA PHE A 169 -11.67 0.71 -14.99
C PHE A 169 -12.04 -0.77 -14.94
N SER A 170 -11.18 -1.61 -14.37
CA SER A 170 -11.48 -3.02 -14.10
C SER A 170 -11.62 -3.28 -12.61
N GLU A 171 -12.83 -3.64 -12.16
CA GLU A 171 -13.08 -4.07 -10.78
C GLU A 171 -12.44 -5.42 -10.41
N GLU A 172 -11.93 -6.17 -11.39
CA GLU A 172 -11.30 -7.48 -11.21
C GLU A 172 -9.78 -7.41 -10.99
N ALA A 173 -9.18 -6.21 -11.01
CA ALA A 173 -7.73 -6.02 -11.06
C ALA A 173 -7.11 -5.58 -9.72
N PHE A 174 -7.81 -5.70 -8.59
CA PHE A 174 -7.29 -5.33 -7.28
C PHE A 174 -7.99 -6.09 -6.15
N ASP A 175 -7.28 -6.26 -5.03
CA ASP A 175 -7.88 -6.59 -3.73
C ASP A 175 -8.10 -5.31 -2.89
N ILE A 176 -7.27 -4.28 -3.12
CA ILE A 176 -7.27 -3.01 -2.38
C ILE A 176 -7.30 -1.86 -3.39
N LEU A 177 -8.33 -1.02 -3.30
CA LEU A 177 -8.45 0.17 -4.14
C LEU A 177 -8.09 1.44 -3.37
N PHE A 178 -7.12 2.17 -3.89
CA PHE A 178 -6.83 3.52 -3.45
C PHE A 178 -7.67 4.49 -4.30
N LEU A 179 -8.56 5.24 -3.66
CA LEU A 179 -9.29 6.32 -4.31
C LEU A 179 -8.51 7.62 -4.12
N VAL A 180 -7.88 8.11 -5.19
CA VAL A 180 -7.16 9.37 -5.18
C VAL A 180 -8.17 10.51 -5.25
N VAL A 181 -8.42 11.16 -4.13
CA VAL A 181 -9.37 12.27 -4.01
C VAL A 181 -8.61 13.52 -3.60
N TYR A 182 -8.48 14.46 -4.54
CA TYR A 182 -7.98 15.80 -4.24
C TYR A 182 -9.18 16.69 -3.87
N PRO A 183 -9.33 17.11 -2.61
CA PRO A 183 -10.37 18.06 -2.26
C PRO A 183 -10.11 19.37 -3.00
N TYR A 184 -11.11 19.86 -3.72
CA TYR A 184 -11.06 21.20 -4.28
C TYR A 184 -11.12 22.20 -3.11
N VAL A 185 -9.97 22.72 -2.68
CA VAL A 185 -9.91 23.82 -1.71
C VAL A 185 -10.18 25.10 -2.49
N LYS A 186 -11.40 25.64 -2.35
CA LYS A 186 -11.76 26.94 -2.92
C LYS A 186 -11.04 28.05 -2.14
N GLY A 187 -9.82 28.35 -2.53
CA GLY A 187 -8.99 29.41 -1.95
C GLY A 187 -7.83 29.71 -2.90
N THR A 188 -7.58 30.99 -3.16
CA THR A 188 -6.47 31.43 -4.00
C THR A 188 -5.16 30.93 -3.41
N ALA A 189 -4.47 30.02 -4.11
CA ALA A 189 -3.06 29.79 -3.88
C ALA A 189 -2.34 31.10 -4.22
N GLN A 190 -2.12 31.95 -3.22
CA GLN A 190 -1.08 32.96 -3.29
C GLN A 190 0.22 32.17 -3.18
N TYR A 191 0.88 31.97 -4.31
CA TYR A 191 2.29 31.63 -4.29
C TYR A 191 3.00 32.79 -3.58
N ALA A 192 3.62 32.51 -2.44
CA ALA A 192 4.57 33.45 -1.86
C ALA A 192 5.75 33.54 -2.83
N GLU A 193 6.04 34.76 -3.30
CA GLU A 193 7.26 35.09 -4.06
C GLU A 193 8.51 34.91 -3.20
#